data_AF-K8E1Z8-F1
#
_entry.id   AF-K8E1Z8-F1
#
_cell.length_a   1.000
_cell.length_b   1.000
_cell.length_c   1.000
_cell.angle_alpha   90.00
_cell.angle_beta   90.00
_cell.angle_gamma   90.00
#
_symmetry.space_group_name_H-M   'P 1'
#
loop_
_entity.id
_entity.type
_entity.pdbx_description
1 polymer ?
#
loop_
_entity_poly.entity_id
_entity_poly.type
_entity_poly.pdbx_seq_one_letter_code
_entity_poly.pdbx_strand_id
1 'polypeptide(L)'
;MIVACREGLKVCEASGVATKKLLPARIFYYPKAIVTPFMKHLFQNNETTKLIEYYMQNGLSEWIYGYQEVLKAGEDLMIPMPTWRSYEAYVADYISQHPKLEAVLQK
;
A
#
# COMPACT_ATOMS: atom_id res chain seq x y z
N MET A 1 3.18 7.58 2.46
CA MET A 1 3.28 6.68 1.29
C MET A 1 4.69 6.17 1.02
N ILE A 2 5.68 6.97 0.56
CA ILE A 2 7.03 6.44 0.18
C ILE A 2 7.67 5.59 1.28
N VAL A 3 7.59 6.03 2.54
CA VAL A 3 8.13 5.26 3.68
C VAL A 3 7.37 3.95 3.88
N ALA A 4 6.04 3.97 3.83
CA ALA A 4 5.22 2.76 3.90
C ALA A 4 5.55 1.78 2.76
N CYS A 5 5.73 2.25 1.52
CA CYS A 5 6.18 1.41 0.42
C CYS A 5 7.52 0.73 0.73
N ARG A 6 8.48 1.45 1.33
CA ARG A 6 9.77 0.85 1.74
C ARG A 6 9.61 -0.18 2.86
N GLU A 7 8.73 0.06 3.82
CA GLU A 7 8.42 -0.91 4.87
C GLU A 7 7.84 -2.20 4.25
N GLY A 8 6.86 -2.09 3.35
CA GLY A 8 6.33 -3.24 2.61
C GLY A 8 7.39 -3.97 1.77
N LEU A 9 8.28 -3.23 1.10
CA LEU A 9 9.38 -3.86 0.34
C LEU A 9 10.35 -4.65 1.23
N LYS A 10 10.59 -4.22 2.47
CA LYS A 10 11.39 -5.02 3.43
C LYS A 10 10.70 -6.33 3.78
N VAL A 11 9.37 -6.34 3.91
CA VAL A 11 8.58 -7.58 4.09
C VAL A 11 8.80 -8.49 2.90
N CYS A 12 8.64 -7.99 1.67
CA CYS A 12 8.88 -8.77 0.46
C CYS A 12 10.32 -9.32 0.38
N GLU A 13 11.33 -8.51 0.72
CA GLU A 13 12.73 -8.96 0.74
C GLU A 13 12.96 -10.07 1.77
N ALA A 14 12.37 -9.95 2.96
CA ALA A 14 12.44 -10.99 3.99
C ALA A 14 11.73 -12.29 3.58
N SER A 15 10.69 -12.19 2.74
CA SER A 15 10.04 -13.34 2.09
C SER A 15 10.80 -13.89 0.87
N GLY A 16 12.03 -13.43 0.61
CA GLY A 16 12.89 -13.93 -0.47
C GLY A 16 12.72 -13.26 -1.82
N VAL A 17 11.92 -12.19 -1.93
CA VAL A 17 11.68 -11.48 -3.20
C VAL A 17 12.81 -10.49 -3.49
N ALA A 18 13.41 -10.58 -4.67
CA ALA A 18 14.46 -9.66 -5.14
C ALA A 18 13.90 -8.30 -5.61
N THR A 19 13.26 -7.56 -4.70
CA THR A 19 12.52 -6.31 -5.00
C THR A 19 13.35 -5.23 -5.71
N LYS A 20 14.66 -5.16 -5.46
CA LYS A 20 15.58 -4.21 -6.14
C LYS A 20 15.71 -4.46 -7.65
N LYS A 21 15.33 -5.65 -8.13
CA LYS A 21 15.31 -6.03 -9.55
C LYS A 21 13.93 -5.86 -10.19
N LEU A 22 12.89 -5.59 -9.39
CA LEU A 22 11.51 -5.45 -9.86
C LEU A 22 11.19 -3.98 -10.12
N LEU A 23 10.73 -3.67 -11.33
CA LEU A 23 10.09 -2.40 -11.63
C LEU A 23 8.57 -2.52 -11.34
N PRO A 24 7.92 -1.52 -10.73
CA PRO A 24 8.46 -0.21 -10.34
C PRO A 24 9.07 -0.17 -8.93
N ALA A 25 9.06 -1.28 -8.17
CA ALA A 25 9.51 -1.34 -6.78
C ALA A 25 10.91 -0.72 -6.55
N ARG A 26 11.81 -0.90 -7.52
CA ARG A 26 13.16 -0.31 -7.52
C ARG A 26 13.17 1.21 -7.28
N ILE A 27 12.15 1.94 -7.74
CA ILE A 27 12.08 3.40 -7.62
C ILE A 27 12.08 3.84 -6.15
N PHE A 28 11.46 3.06 -5.26
CA PHE A 28 11.35 3.43 -3.85
C PHE A 28 12.68 3.36 -3.08
N TYR A 29 13.72 2.77 -3.66
CA TYR A 29 15.07 2.76 -3.09
C TYR A 29 15.85 4.07 -3.30
N TYR A 30 15.44 4.93 -4.24
CA TYR A 30 16.10 6.22 -4.47
C TYR A 30 15.83 7.21 -3.33
N PRO A 31 16.70 8.22 -3.12
CA PRO A 31 16.49 9.27 -2.12
C PRO A 31 15.09 9.91 -2.19
N LYS A 32 14.50 10.23 -1.03
CA LYS A 32 13.14 10.81 -0.96
C LYS A 32 12.99 12.07 -1.80
N ALA A 33 14.02 12.91 -1.89
CA ALA A 33 14.04 14.12 -2.70
C ALA A 33 13.82 13.87 -4.20
N ILE A 34 14.17 12.68 -4.69
CA ILE A 34 13.97 12.28 -6.09
C ILE A 34 12.60 11.63 -6.27
N VAL A 35 12.22 10.73 -5.36
CA VAL A 35 10.97 9.96 -5.48
C VAL A 35 9.73 10.85 -5.26
N THR A 36 9.82 11.83 -4.35
CA THR A 36 8.68 12.70 -3.99
C THR A 36 8.13 13.49 -5.19
N PRO A 37 8.94 14.26 -5.95
CA PRO A 37 8.42 15.01 -7.11
C PRO A 37 7.86 14.07 -8.18
N PHE A 38 8.48 12.90 -8.40
CA PHE A 38 7.96 11.90 -9.33
C PHE A 38 6.57 11.38 -8.92
N MET A 39 6.41 10.96 -7.67
CA MET A 39 5.11 10.50 -7.17
C MET A 39 4.07 11.61 -7.20
N LYS A 40 4.46 12.85 -6.86
CA LYS A 40 3.56 14.01 -6.94
C LYS A 40 3.07 14.23 -8.37
N HIS A 41 3.97 14.19 -9.35
CA HIS A 41 3.61 14.33 -10.76
C HIS A 41 2.65 13.20 -11.21
N LEU A 42 2.92 11.95 -10.80
CA LEU A 42 2.06 10.82 -11.10
C LEU A 42 0.64 11.01 -10.56
N PHE A 43 0.47 11.41 -9.30
CA PHE A 43 -0.85 11.64 -8.71
C PHE A 43 -1.55 12.91 -9.18
N GLN A 44 -0.82 13.86 -9.77
CA GLN A 44 -1.41 15.04 -10.41
C GLN A 44 -1.93 14.75 -11.83
N ASN A 45 -1.61 13.57 -12.39
CA ASN A 45 -2.11 13.17 -13.68
C ASN A 45 -3.55 12.65 -13.56
N ASN A 46 -4.48 13.28 -14.27
CA ASN A 46 -5.89 12.90 -14.31
C ASN A 46 -6.12 11.41 -14.64
N GLU A 47 -5.30 10.83 -15.51
CA GLU A 47 -5.42 9.41 -15.87
C GLU A 47 -5.07 8.49 -14.70
N THR A 48 -4.10 8.89 -13.85
CA THR A 48 -3.78 8.14 -12.63
C THR A 48 -4.91 8.24 -11.62
N THR A 49 -5.50 9.43 -11.44
CA THR A 49 -6.64 9.61 -10.53
C THR A 49 -7.83 8.76 -10.95
N LYS A 50 -8.21 8.79 -12.24
CA LYS A 50 -9.29 7.95 -12.79
C LYS A 50 -9.02 6.46 -12.58
N LEU A 51 -7.77 6.03 -12.76
CA LEU A 51 -7.39 4.63 -12.54
C LEU A 51 -7.56 4.22 -11.06
N ILE A 52 -7.14 5.08 -10.13
CA ILE A 52 -7.32 4.84 -8.69
C ILE A 52 -8.80 4.79 -8.34
N GLU A 53 -9.60 5.74 -8.81
CA GLU A 53 -11.05 5.76 -8.60
C GLU A 53 -11.72 4.50 -9.14
N TYR A 54 -11.33 4.05 -10.34
CA TYR A 54 -11.80 2.80 -10.91
C TYR A 54 -11.47 1.60 -10.03
N TYR A 55 -10.23 1.48 -9.52
CA TYR A 55 -9.88 0.40 -8.60
C TYR A 55 -10.60 0.52 -7.24
N MET A 56 -10.83 1.73 -6.73
CA MET A 56 -11.61 1.93 -5.52
C MET A 56 -13.08 1.48 -5.68
N GLN A 57 -13.65 1.62 -6.88
CA GLN A 57 -15.01 1.19 -7.15
C GLN A 57 -15.13 -0.33 -7.34
N ASN A 58 -14.10 -0.98 -7.89
CA ASN A 58 -14.19 -2.36 -8.37
C ASN A 58 -13.33 -3.38 -7.61
N GLY A 59 -12.34 -2.93 -6.84
CA GLY A 59 -11.33 -3.81 -6.23
C GLY A 59 -10.77 -3.30 -4.89
N LEU A 60 -11.55 -2.48 -4.18
CA LEU A 60 -11.10 -1.91 -2.90
C LEU A 60 -10.96 -2.96 -1.81
N SER A 61 -11.81 -4.00 -1.80
CA SER A 61 -11.68 -5.14 -0.90
C SER A 61 -10.31 -5.79 -1.01
N GLU A 62 -9.84 -6.04 -2.23
CA GLU A 62 -8.56 -6.67 -2.54
C GLU A 62 -7.39 -5.81 -2.08
N TRP A 63 -7.51 -4.48 -2.18
CA TRP A 63 -6.51 -3.56 -1.67
C TRP A 63 -6.45 -3.55 -0.14
N ILE A 64 -7.59 -3.67 0.54
CA ILE A 64 -7.66 -3.78 2.00
C ILE A 64 -7.09 -5.12 2.47
N TYR A 65 -7.44 -6.22 1.81
CA TYR A 65 -6.84 -7.53 2.09
C TYR A 65 -5.32 -7.48 1.90
N GLY A 66 -4.85 -6.98 0.75
CA GLY A 66 -3.41 -6.86 0.51
C GLY A 66 -2.71 -5.95 1.54
N TYR A 67 -3.38 -4.88 1.98
CA TYR A 67 -2.89 -4.04 3.08
C TYR A 67 -2.71 -4.83 4.39
N GLN A 68 -3.74 -5.60 4.79
CA GLN A 68 -3.74 -6.41 6.00
C GLN A 68 -2.73 -7.56 5.93
N GLU A 69 -2.63 -8.25 4.80
CA GLU A 69 -1.69 -9.35 4.58
C GLU A 69 -0.24 -8.89 4.70
N VAL A 70 0.11 -7.74 4.12
CA VAL A 70 1.47 -7.19 4.24
C VAL A 70 1.78 -6.79 5.68
N LEU A 71 0.81 -6.20 6.41
CA LEU A 71 1.00 -5.84 7.81
C LEU A 71 1.23 -7.09 8.67
N LYS A 72 0.38 -8.11 8.50
CA LYS A 72 0.50 -9.39 9.21
C LYS A 72 1.83 -10.08 8.91
N ALA A 73 2.23 -10.16 7.64
CA ALA A 73 3.52 -10.73 7.26
C ALA A 73 4.69 -9.96 7.89
N GLY A 74 4.60 -8.64 7.98
CA GLY A 74 5.59 -7.83 8.70
C GLY A 74 5.65 -8.15 10.20
N GLU A 75 4.52 -8.38 10.85
CA GLU A 75 4.44 -8.79 12.25
C GLU A 75 5.04 -10.18 12.48
N ASP A 76 4.66 -11.16 11.66
CA ASP A 76 5.18 -12.53 11.71
C ASP A 76 6.71 -12.59 11.52
N LEU A 77 7.24 -11.70 10.68
CA LEU A 77 8.68 -11.56 10.41
C LEU A 77 9.40 -10.59 11.35
N MET A 78 8.70 -10.01 12.33
CA MET A 78 9.24 -9.01 13.28
C MET A 78 9.88 -7.78 12.61
N ILE A 79 9.32 -7.33 11.49
CA ILE A 79 9.77 -6.16 10.74
C ILE A 79 9.03 -4.91 11.25
N PRO A 80 9.73 -3.85 11.67
CA PRO A 80 9.07 -2.61 12.07
C PRO A 80 8.37 -1.92 10.89
N MET A 81 7.05 -1.75 11.01
CA MET A 81 6.21 -1.10 9.99
C MET A 81 5.32 0.04 10.55
N PRO A 82 5.89 1.02 11.27
CA PRO A 82 5.10 2.06 11.93
C PRO A 82 4.30 2.92 10.95
N THR A 83 4.83 3.19 9.76
CA THR A 83 4.13 4.01 8.76
C THR A 83 3.00 3.22 8.11
N TRP A 84 3.21 1.95 7.77
CA TRP A 84 2.17 1.09 7.23
C TRP A 84 1.03 0.89 8.22
N ARG A 85 1.37 0.58 9.48
CA ARG A 85 0.38 0.41 10.56
C ARG A 85 -0.42 1.69 10.82
N SER A 86 0.16 2.87 10.63
CA SER A 86 -0.57 4.14 10.80
C SER A 86 -1.82 4.29 9.92
N TYR A 87 -1.95 3.49 8.85
CA TYR A 87 -3.13 3.48 7.99
C TYR A 87 -4.32 2.73 8.55
N GLU A 88 -4.13 1.90 9.58
CA GLU A 88 -5.17 1.01 10.13
C GLU A 88 -6.39 1.80 10.59
N ALA A 89 -6.18 2.92 11.29
CA ALA A 89 -7.27 3.78 11.76
C ALA A 89 -8.09 4.37 10.60
N TYR A 90 -7.44 4.75 9.50
CA TYR A 90 -8.13 5.31 8.33
C TYR A 90 -8.87 4.23 7.55
N VAL A 91 -8.30 3.03 7.44
CA VAL A 91 -8.95 1.89 6.79
C VAL A 91 -10.17 1.45 7.60
N ALA A 92 -10.04 1.35 8.92
CA ALA A 92 -11.15 0.99 9.81
C ALA A 92 -12.29 2.03 9.77
N ASP A 93 -11.95 3.32 9.85
CA ASP A 93 -12.93 4.41 9.71
C ASP A 93 -13.66 4.33 8.36
N TYR A 94 -12.91 4.15 7.26
CA TYR A 94 -13.50 4.02 5.93
C TYR A 94 -14.44 2.81 5.83
N ILE A 95 -14.05 1.63 6.34
CA ILE A 95 -14.91 0.43 6.32
C ILE A 95 -16.20 0.69 7.10
N SER A 96 -16.12 1.32 8.28
CA SER A 96 -17.29 1.61 9.12
C SER A 96 -18.32 2.52 8.43
N GLN A 97 -17.86 3.40 7.53
CA GLN A 97 -18.71 4.28 6.73
C GLN A 97 -19.30 3.58 5.49
N HIS A 98 -18.83 2.37 5.15
CA HIS A 98 -19.22 1.63 3.94
C HIS A 98 -19.66 0.19 4.27
N PRO A 99 -20.89 -0.01 4.79
CA PRO A 99 -21.38 -1.32 5.27
C PRO A 99 -21.35 -2.45 4.24
N LYS A 100 -21.47 -2.12 2.94
CA LYS A 100 -21.37 -3.12 1.85
C LYS A 100 -19.96 -3.71 1.75
N LEU A 101 -18.93 -2.91 2.00
CA LEU A 101 -17.54 -3.33 1.99
C LEU A 101 -17.23 -4.19 3.21
N GLU A 102 -17.74 -3.81 4.38
CA GLU A 102 -17.62 -4.58 5.62
C GLU A 102 -18.17 -6.01 5.44
N ALA A 103 -19.33 -6.16 4.81
CA ALA A 103 -19.92 -7.47 4.52
C ALA A 103 -19.12 -8.33 3.53
N VAL A 104 -18.28 -7.73 2.68
CA VAL A 104 -17.37 -8.46 1.79
C VAL A 104 -16.13 -8.90 2.56
N LEU A 105 -15.58 -8.05 3.43
CA LEU A 105 -14.35 -8.31 4.20
C LEU A 105 -14.53 -9.37 5.31
N GLN A 106 -15.75 -9.59 5.79
CA GLN A 106 -16.07 -10.60 6.81
C GLN A 106 -16.34 -12.01 6.26
N LYS A 107 -16.29 -12.20 4.94
CA LYS A 107 -16.42 -13.51 4.27
C LYS A 107 -15.07 -14.19 4.13
#